data_AF-A0AAC8X040-F1
#
_entry.id   AF-A0AAC8X040-F1
#
_cell.length_a   1.000
_cell.length_b   1.000
_cell.length_c   1.000
_cell.angle_alpha   90.00
_cell.angle_beta   90.00
_cell.angle_gamma   90.00
#
_symmetry.space_group_name_H-M   'P 1'
#
loop_
_entity.id
_entity.type
_entity.pdbx_description
1 polymer ?
#
loop_
_entity_poly.entity_id
_entity_poly.type
_entity_poly.pdbx_seq_one_letter_code
_entity_poly.pdbx_strand_id
1 'polypeptide(L)'
;MISHELPLMPIGEEEKRWMAEITGDDETFVLKRDFQPEIRPGVWEIYDGWYQIHGQFPGISPFEKEYVLVQNGQMTRHLDFRYMISALPQIKAYEEQRKERLAYQITKILDEIYEAVPYDGVSDAILSQKEDMSMVETSSELVKGLANVLKQKDDIIKKYQTYYDQAEDLW
;
A
#
# COMPACT_ATOMS: atom_id res chain seq x y z
N MET A 1 -7.05 9.29 -8.48
CA MET A 1 -7.49 7.89 -8.25
C MET A 1 -8.38 7.88 -7.01
N ILE A 2 -9.51 7.17 -7.00
CA ILE A 2 -10.40 7.13 -5.83
C ILE A 2 -9.92 5.99 -4.92
N SER A 3 -9.72 6.30 -3.64
CA SER A 3 -9.36 5.34 -2.60
C SER A 3 -10.29 5.48 -1.40
N HIS A 4 -10.36 4.44 -0.59
CA HIS A 4 -11.11 4.45 0.67
C HIS A 4 -10.20 3.96 1.80
N GLU A 5 -10.44 4.47 3.01
CA GLU A 5 -9.79 3.93 4.20
C GLU A 5 -10.59 2.74 4.73
N LEU A 6 -9.90 1.63 5.00
CA LEU A 6 -10.46 0.45 5.64
C LEU A 6 -9.81 0.27 7.03
N PRO A 7 -10.43 0.80 8.10
CA PRO A 7 -10.03 0.49 9.46
C PRO A 7 -10.44 -0.94 9.83
N LEU A 8 -9.48 -1.75 10.27
CA LEU A 8 -9.71 -3.11 10.75
C LEU A 8 -9.26 -3.24 12.21
N MET A 9 -10.07 -3.93 12.99
CA MET A 9 -9.74 -4.40 14.33
C MET A 9 -9.40 -5.90 14.27
N PRO A 10 -8.60 -6.42 15.23
CA PRO A 10 -8.52 -7.86 15.48
C PRO A 10 -9.90 -8.48 15.71
N ILE A 11 -10.11 -9.73 15.27
CA ILE A 11 -11.34 -10.48 15.56
C ILE A 11 -11.36 -11.00 17.00
N GLY A 12 -10.18 -11.32 17.54
CA GLY A 12 -9.95 -11.72 18.92
C GLY A 12 -8.62 -11.18 19.45
N GLU A 13 -8.37 -11.34 20.75
CA GLU A 13 -7.19 -10.76 21.44
C GLU A 13 -5.84 -11.19 20.84
N GLU A 14 -5.77 -12.41 20.29
CA GLU A 14 -4.55 -13.00 19.72
C GLU A 14 -4.50 -12.95 18.18
N GLU A 15 -5.56 -12.46 17.52
CA GLU A 15 -5.65 -12.50 16.07
C GLU A 15 -5.04 -11.26 15.41
N LYS A 16 -4.21 -11.47 14.38
CA LYS A 16 -3.64 -10.38 13.59
C LYS A 16 -4.62 -9.98 12.50
N ARG A 17 -4.93 -8.70 12.41
CA ARG A 17 -5.59 -8.10 11.24
C ARG A 17 -4.59 -7.92 10.09
N TRP A 18 -5.05 -8.09 8.85
CA TRP A 18 -4.24 -7.85 7.66
C TRP A 18 -5.11 -7.75 6.40
N MET A 19 -4.53 -7.14 5.37
CA MET A 19 -5.08 -7.07 4.03
C MET A 19 -4.00 -7.49 3.04
N ALA A 20 -4.34 -8.39 2.12
CA ALA A 20 -3.48 -8.75 1.00
C ALA A 20 -4.25 -8.57 -0.31
N GLU A 21 -3.62 -7.93 -1.29
CA GLU A 21 -4.13 -7.89 -2.65
C GLU A 21 -3.72 -9.17 -3.37
N ILE A 22 -4.64 -9.74 -4.14
CA ILE A 22 -4.38 -10.87 -5.01
C ILE A 22 -3.84 -10.32 -6.32
N THR A 23 -2.60 -10.64 -6.66
CA THR A 23 -1.89 -10.03 -7.79
C THR A 23 -1.64 -10.98 -8.96
N GLY A 24 -1.77 -12.28 -8.72
CA GLY A 24 -1.61 -13.28 -9.76
C GLY A 24 -1.59 -14.68 -9.20
N ASP A 25 -0.87 -15.55 -9.89
CA ASP A 25 -0.65 -16.94 -9.56
C ASP A 25 0.56 -17.15 -8.65
N ASP A 26 0.44 -18.16 -7.79
CA ASP A 26 1.52 -18.66 -6.96
C ASP A 26 1.63 -20.18 -7.15
N GLU A 27 2.82 -20.70 -7.41
CA GLU A 27 3.02 -22.12 -7.72
C GLU A 27 2.64 -23.05 -6.55
N THR A 28 2.74 -22.57 -5.31
CA THR A 28 2.48 -23.36 -4.11
C THR A 28 1.05 -23.15 -3.60
N PHE A 29 0.57 -21.90 -3.62
CA PHE A 29 -0.68 -21.50 -2.98
C PHE A 29 -1.80 -21.13 -3.97
N VAL A 30 -1.55 -21.30 -5.27
CA VAL A 30 -2.43 -20.96 -6.41
C VAL A 30 -2.65 -19.45 -6.60
N LEU A 31 -2.82 -18.69 -5.51
CA LEU A 31 -3.03 -17.24 -5.53
C LEU A 31 -1.83 -16.55 -4.87
N LYS A 32 -1.19 -15.65 -5.61
CA LYS A 32 -0.17 -14.73 -5.11
C LYS A 32 -0.84 -13.64 -4.28
N ARG A 33 -0.30 -13.41 -3.09
CA ARG A 33 -0.79 -12.43 -2.11
C ARG A 33 0.28 -11.40 -1.81
N ASP A 34 0.03 -10.16 -2.18
CA ASP A 34 0.87 -9.03 -1.80
C ASP A 34 0.22 -8.31 -0.61
N PHE A 35 0.81 -8.51 0.56
CA PHE A 35 0.35 -7.89 1.81
C PHE A 35 0.52 -6.37 1.73
N GLN A 36 -0.58 -5.65 1.90
CA GLN A 36 -0.60 -4.20 1.82
C GLN A 36 -0.15 -3.60 3.15
N PRO A 37 0.67 -2.55 3.16
CA PRO A 37 1.08 -1.88 4.38
C PRO A 37 -0.08 -1.10 5.00
N GLU A 38 -0.08 -1.01 6.33
CA GLU A 38 -0.96 -0.08 7.05
C GLU A 38 -0.49 1.37 6.76
N ILE A 39 -1.42 2.27 6.41
CA ILE A 39 -1.11 3.70 6.27
C ILE A 39 -1.03 4.40 7.63
N ARG A 40 -1.71 3.83 8.62
CA ARG A 40 -1.60 4.15 10.06
C ARG A 40 -2.11 2.93 10.84
N PRO A 41 -1.78 2.79 12.14
CA PRO A 41 -2.10 1.59 12.89
C PRO A 41 -3.55 1.11 12.72
N GLY A 42 -3.70 -0.05 12.08
CA GLY A 42 -4.98 -0.70 11.80
C GLY A 42 -5.82 -0.09 10.70
N VAL A 43 -5.26 0.75 9.85
CA VAL A 43 -5.95 1.34 8.72
C VAL A 43 -5.16 1.07 7.44
N TRP A 44 -5.86 0.54 6.45
CA TRP A 44 -5.34 0.35 5.10
C TRP A 44 -6.03 1.31 4.14
N GLU A 45 -5.31 1.65 3.07
CA GLU A 45 -5.93 2.29 1.92
C GLU A 45 -6.34 1.20 0.91
N ILE A 46 -7.62 1.19 0.51
CA ILE A 46 -8.19 0.20 -0.41
C ILE A 46 -8.60 0.87 -1.71
N TYR A 47 -8.36 0.16 -2.81
CA TYR A 47 -8.63 0.60 -4.17
C TYR A 47 -9.38 -0.50 -4.91
N ASP A 48 -9.76 -0.24 -6.15
CA ASP A 48 -10.30 -1.28 -7.01
C ASP A 48 -9.28 -2.43 -7.18
N GLY A 49 -9.75 -3.66 -6.97
CA GLY A 49 -8.88 -4.83 -6.93
C GLY A 49 -9.49 -6.02 -6.21
N TRP A 50 -8.73 -7.12 -6.18
CA TRP A 50 -9.11 -8.36 -5.51
C TRP A 50 -8.28 -8.52 -4.26
N TYR A 51 -8.93 -8.79 -3.13
CA TYR A 51 -8.25 -8.87 -1.84
C TYR A 51 -8.62 -10.14 -1.08
N GLN A 52 -7.73 -10.53 -0.18
CA GLN A 52 -8.06 -11.36 0.95
C GLN A 52 -7.88 -10.53 2.22
N ILE A 53 -8.91 -10.50 3.07
CA ILE A 53 -8.96 -9.64 4.25
C ILE A 53 -9.17 -10.50 5.49
N HIS A 54 -8.47 -10.14 6.57
CA HIS A 54 -8.71 -10.69 7.88
C HIS A 54 -8.78 -9.59 8.94
N GLY A 55 -9.87 -9.55 9.69
CA GLY A 55 -10.12 -8.53 10.70
C GLY A 55 -11.61 -8.23 10.87
N GLN A 56 -11.91 -7.18 11.64
CA GLN A 56 -13.27 -6.75 11.94
C GLN A 56 -13.44 -5.27 11.64
N PHE A 57 -14.52 -4.91 10.95
CA PHE A 57 -14.95 -3.52 10.77
C PHE A 57 -16.26 -3.30 11.56
N PRO A 58 -16.43 -2.15 12.25
CA PRO A 58 -17.63 -1.88 13.04
C PRO A 58 -18.93 -1.96 12.22
N GLY A 59 -19.92 -2.70 12.72
CA GLY A 59 -21.26 -2.77 12.11
C GLY A 59 -21.41 -3.76 10.94
N ILE A 60 -20.38 -4.56 10.62
CA ILE A 60 -20.47 -5.67 9.66
C ILE A 60 -19.92 -6.97 10.25
N SER A 61 -20.25 -8.11 9.63
CA SER A 61 -19.66 -9.41 9.99
C SER A 61 -18.13 -9.38 9.83
N PRO A 62 -17.36 -10.06 10.71
CA PRO A 62 -15.92 -10.16 10.58
C PRO A 62 -15.46 -10.74 9.23
N PHE A 63 -14.27 -10.34 8.80
CA PHE A 63 -13.57 -10.92 7.65
C PHE A 63 -12.70 -12.08 8.14
N GLU A 64 -13.15 -13.32 7.97
CA GLU A 64 -12.38 -14.51 8.35
C GLU A 64 -11.56 -15.05 7.16
N LYS A 65 -10.45 -14.37 6.82
CA LYS A 65 -9.64 -14.67 5.63
C LYS A 65 -10.47 -14.67 4.35
N GLU A 66 -11.35 -13.68 4.26
CA GLU A 66 -12.41 -13.58 3.27
C GLU A 66 -11.88 -12.97 1.98
N TYR A 67 -12.26 -13.55 0.83
CA TYR A 67 -11.98 -12.95 -0.46
C TYR A 67 -13.05 -11.91 -0.81
N VAL A 68 -12.58 -10.75 -1.27
CA VAL A 68 -13.43 -9.62 -1.64
C VAL A 68 -12.97 -9.01 -2.96
N LEU A 69 -13.91 -8.41 -3.68
CA LEU A 69 -13.66 -7.60 -4.86
C LEU A 69 -14.08 -6.17 -4.54
N VAL A 70 -13.17 -5.22 -4.71
CA VAL A 70 -13.50 -3.80 -4.68
C VAL A 70 -13.56 -3.30 -6.12
N GLN A 71 -14.67 -2.66 -6.47
CA GLN A 71 -14.87 -2.06 -7.78
C GLN A 71 -15.74 -0.82 -7.67
N ASN A 72 -15.31 0.30 -8.25
CA ASN A 72 -16.01 1.58 -8.18
C ASN A 72 -16.38 1.99 -6.74
N GLY A 73 -15.48 1.75 -5.79
CA GLY A 73 -15.69 2.07 -4.37
C GLY A 73 -16.70 1.16 -3.64
N GLN A 74 -17.18 0.08 -4.27
CA GLN A 74 -18.04 -0.92 -3.63
C GLN A 74 -17.29 -2.21 -3.38
N MET A 75 -17.46 -2.79 -2.19
CA MET A 75 -16.87 -4.07 -1.81
C MET A 75 -17.91 -5.19 -1.92
N THR A 76 -17.65 -6.14 -2.81
CA THR A 76 -18.36 -7.43 -2.89
C THR A 76 -17.64 -8.44 -2.01
N ARG A 77 -18.40 -9.02 -1.08
CA ARG A 77 -17.91 -9.88 0.01
C ARG A 77 -18.19 -11.36 -0.25
N HIS A 78 -17.55 -12.23 0.54
CA HIS A 78 -17.74 -13.68 0.53
C HIS A 78 -17.52 -14.34 -0.85
N LEU A 79 -16.52 -13.87 -1.60
CA LEU A 79 -16.17 -14.50 -2.86
C LEU A 79 -15.56 -15.87 -2.60
N ASP A 80 -15.99 -16.87 -3.36
CA ASP A 80 -15.44 -18.20 -3.23
C ASP A 80 -14.09 -18.33 -3.96
N PHE A 81 -13.30 -19.32 -3.54
CA PHE A 81 -11.96 -19.55 -4.10
C PHE A 81 -11.97 -19.88 -5.60
N ARG A 82 -13.01 -20.54 -6.12
CA ARG A 82 -13.10 -20.88 -7.55
C ARG A 82 -13.36 -19.63 -8.38
N TYR A 83 -14.17 -18.70 -7.87
CA TYR A 83 -14.33 -17.38 -8.47
C TYR A 83 -12.97 -16.69 -8.59
N MET A 84 -12.17 -16.66 -7.51
CA MET A 84 -10.85 -16.03 -7.53
C MET A 84 -9.91 -16.63 -8.58
N ILE A 85 -9.88 -17.96 -8.71
CA ILE A 85 -9.12 -18.65 -9.76
C ILE A 85 -9.62 -18.22 -11.15
N SER A 86 -10.93 -18.18 -11.36
CA SER A 86 -11.51 -17.78 -12.66
C SER A 86 -11.21 -16.31 -13.02
N ALA A 87 -11.00 -15.46 -12.01
CA ALA A 87 -10.68 -14.05 -12.18
C ALA A 87 -9.18 -13.78 -12.42
N LEU A 88 -8.29 -14.79 -12.29
CA LEU A 88 -6.84 -14.63 -12.45
C LEU A 88 -6.41 -13.89 -13.74
N PRO A 89 -7.00 -14.14 -14.93
CA PRO A 89 -6.64 -13.37 -16.12
C PRO A 89 -6.88 -11.87 -15.97
N GLN A 90 -7.99 -11.48 -15.32
CA GLN A 90 -8.31 -10.07 -15.05
C GLN A 90 -7.38 -9.49 -13.98
N ILE A 91 -7.13 -10.26 -12.92
CA ILE A 91 -6.20 -9.87 -11.83
C ILE A 91 -4.80 -9.57 -12.38
N LYS A 92 -4.31 -10.40 -13.32
CA LYS A 92 -3.00 -10.21 -13.97
C LYS A 92 -3.00 -9.01 -14.91
N ALA A 93 -4.09 -8.80 -15.65
CA ALA A 93 -4.24 -7.65 -16.55
C ALA A 93 -4.26 -6.31 -15.79
N TYR A 94 -4.56 -6.32 -14.48
CA TYR A 94 -4.55 -5.15 -13.61
C TYR A 94 -3.15 -4.67 -13.18
N GLU A 95 -2.07 -5.32 -13.62
CA GLU A 95 -0.71 -5.04 -13.16
C GLU A 95 -0.28 -3.57 -13.37
N GLU A 96 -0.45 -3.03 -14.57
CA GLU A 96 -0.03 -1.65 -14.85
C GLU A 96 -0.83 -0.63 -14.04
N GLN A 97 -2.14 -0.85 -13.87
CA GLN A 97 -2.98 0.00 -13.03
C GLN A 97 -2.57 -0.06 -11.56
N ARG A 98 -2.17 -1.24 -11.07
CA ARG A 98 -1.59 -1.38 -9.72
C ARG A 98 -0.27 -0.63 -9.59
N LYS A 99 0.61 -0.70 -10.60
CA LYS A 99 1.88 0.04 -10.60
C LYS A 99 1.66 1.54 -10.56
N GLU A 100 0.79 2.07 -11.41
CA GLU A 100 0.42 3.49 -11.41
C GLU A 100 -0.13 3.94 -10.05
N ARG A 101 -1.01 3.14 -9.45
CA ARG A 101 -1.56 3.39 -8.11
C ARG A 101 -0.46 3.44 -7.04
N LEU A 102 0.40 2.42 -6.99
CA LEU A 102 1.43 2.32 -5.97
C LEU A 102 2.47 3.44 -6.11
N ALA A 103 2.85 3.78 -7.34
CA ALA A 103 3.72 4.92 -7.62
C ALA A 103 3.09 6.25 -7.15
N TYR A 104 1.77 6.42 -7.35
CA TYR A 104 1.03 7.57 -6.84
C TYR A 104 1.04 7.62 -5.29
N GLN A 105 0.81 6.49 -4.62
CA GLN A 105 0.84 6.40 -3.16
C GLN A 105 2.22 6.76 -2.60
N ILE A 106 3.29 6.22 -3.18
CA ILE A 106 4.65 6.55 -2.75
C ILE A 106 4.95 8.03 -3.00
N THR A 107 4.61 8.55 -4.18
CA THR A 107 4.79 9.96 -4.54
C THR A 107 4.13 10.89 -3.53
N LYS A 108 2.89 10.60 -3.12
CA LYS A 108 2.19 11.39 -2.10
C LYS A 108 2.98 11.46 -0.79
N ILE A 109 3.58 10.35 -0.35
CA ILE A 109 4.37 10.32 0.89
C ILE A 109 5.69 11.10 0.71
N LEU A 110 6.33 11.00 -0.46
CA LEU A 110 7.53 11.78 -0.76
C LEU A 110 7.22 13.29 -0.77
N ASP A 111 6.09 13.69 -1.33
CA ASP A 111 5.65 15.08 -1.33
C ASP A 111 5.38 15.57 0.10
N GLU A 112 4.79 14.75 0.97
CA GLU A 112 4.62 15.06 2.40
C GLU A 112 5.98 15.21 3.12
N ILE A 113 7.03 14.47 2.73
CA ILE A 113 8.39 14.64 3.26
C ILE A 113 8.98 15.98 2.81
N TYR A 114 8.81 16.34 1.53
CA TYR A 114 9.27 17.63 1.01
C TYR A 114 8.57 18.81 1.68
N GLU A 115 7.24 18.74 1.84
CA GLU A 115 6.46 19.78 2.52
C GLU A 115 6.95 20.01 3.97
N ALA A 116 7.38 18.94 4.65
CA ALA A 116 7.94 19.05 5.99
C ALA A 116 9.37 19.60 6.02
N VAL A 117 10.14 19.46 4.93
CA VAL A 117 11.56 19.81 4.83
C VAL A 117 11.90 20.35 3.43
N PRO A 118 11.45 21.57 3.07
CA PRO A 118 11.42 22.05 1.68
C PRO A 118 12.76 22.64 1.23
N TYR A 119 13.81 21.81 1.19
CA TYR A 119 15.14 22.19 0.70
C TYR A 119 15.43 21.56 -0.67
N ASP A 120 16.23 22.25 -1.49
CA ASP A 120 16.57 21.79 -2.85
C ASP A 120 17.17 20.38 -2.87
N GLY A 121 18.07 20.06 -1.93
CA GLY A 121 18.66 18.72 -1.85
C GLY A 121 17.68 17.61 -1.46
N VAL A 122 16.55 17.96 -0.83
CA VAL A 122 15.44 17.03 -0.57
C VAL A 122 14.62 16.84 -1.85
N SER A 123 14.36 17.92 -2.59
CA SER A 123 13.69 17.86 -3.90
C SER A 123 14.44 16.95 -4.87
N ASP A 124 15.76 17.09 -5.00
CA ASP A 124 16.58 16.27 -5.89
C ASP A 124 16.55 14.78 -5.51
N ALA A 125 16.63 14.47 -4.21
CA ALA A 125 16.54 13.11 -3.71
C ALA A 125 15.16 12.47 -4.02
N ILE A 126 14.09 13.25 -3.86
CA ILE A 126 12.73 12.81 -4.18
C ILE A 126 12.55 12.59 -5.69
N LEU A 127 13.09 13.48 -6.53
CA LEU A 127 13.04 13.32 -7.98
C LEU A 127 13.76 12.04 -8.43
N SER A 128 14.96 11.79 -7.91
CA SER A 128 15.69 10.54 -8.18
C SER A 128 14.86 9.31 -7.79
N GLN A 129 14.20 9.34 -6.63
CA GLN A 129 13.39 8.21 -6.19
C GLN A 129 12.13 8.02 -7.06
N LYS A 130 11.54 9.10 -7.58
CA LYS A 130 10.42 9.04 -8.54
C LYS A 130 10.85 8.44 -9.87
N GLU A 131 12.05 8.76 -10.35
CA GLU A 131 12.64 8.16 -11.55
C GLU A 131 12.89 6.66 -11.35
N ASP A 132 13.48 6.26 -10.22
CA ASP A 132 13.72 4.85 -9.90
C ASP A 132 12.42 4.03 -9.90
N MET A 133 11.33 4.57 -9.34
CA MET A 133 10.02 3.91 -9.35
C MET A 133 9.48 3.66 -10.76
N SER A 134 9.79 4.53 -11.71
CA SER A 134 9.32 4.39 -13.10
C SER A 134 9.98 3.20 -13.83
N MET A 135 11.12 2.73 -13.31
CA MET A 135 11.91 1.63 -13.88
C MET A 135 11.56 0.27 -13.28
N VAL A 136 10.68 0.23 -12.27
CA VAL A 136 10.31 -1.01 -11.57
C VAL A 136 9.46 -1.92 -12.47
N GLU A 137 9.80 -3.20 -12.51
CA GLU A 137 9.12 -4.18 -13.36
C GLU A 137 7.76 -4.58 -12.79
N THR A 138 7.66 -4.80 -11.48
CA THR A 138 6.47 -5.38 -10.83
C THR A 138 5.87 -4.51 -9.72
N SER A 139 4.54 -4.59 -9.57
CA SER A 139 3.79 -3.97 -8.48
C SER A 139 4.24 -4.48 -7.10
N SER A 140 4.66 -5.75 -6.98
CA SER A 140 5.17 -6.31 -5.72
C SER A 140 6.41 -5.61 -5.19
N GLU A 141 7.29 -5.12 -6.07
CA GLU A 141 8.45 -4.30 -5.68
C GLU A 141 8.02 -2.93 -5.17
N LEU A 142 7.06 -2.29 -5.85
CA LEU A 142 6.48 -1.02 -5.39
C LEU A 142 5.75 -1.16 -4.04
N VAL A 143 5.05 -2.28 -3.78
CA VAL A 143 4.44 -2.54 -2.46
C VAL A 143 5.51 -2.58 -1.35
N LYS A 144 6.66 -3.21 -1.61
CA LYS A 144 7.78 -3.22 -0.65
C LYS A 144 8.36 -1.82 -0.46
N GLY A 145 8.51 -1.05 -1.55
CA GLY A 145 8.93 0.34 -1.51
C GLY A 145 7.99 1.20 -0.66
N LEU A 146 6.68 1.09 -0.88
CA LEU A 146 5.65 1.77 -0.11
C LEU A 146 5.73 1.43 1.39
N ALA A 147 5.86 0.15 1.74
CA ALA A 147 5.99 -0.27 3.13
C ALA A 147 7.24 0.33 3.80
N ASN A 148 8.37 0.40 3.08
CA ASN A 148 9.60 0.98 3.59
C ASN A 148 9.47 2.50 3.81
N VAL A 149 8.94 3.23 2.83
CA VAL A 149 8.78 4.68 2.91
C VAL A 149 7.80 5.05 4.03
N LEU A 150 6.67 4.34 4.16
CA LEU A 150 5.72 4.55 5.27
C LEU A 150 6.39 4.37 6.64
N LYS A 151 7.21 3.32 6.79
CA LYS A 151 7.91 3.04 8.04
C LYS A 151 8.98 4.08 8.38
N GLN A 152 9.68 4.59 7.37
CA GLN A 152 10.85 5.46 7.55
C GLN A 152 10.52 6.95 7.45
N LYS A 153 9.31 7.32 7.04
CA LYS A 153 8.90 8.71 6.78
C LYS A 153 9.35 9.69 7.88
N ASP A 154 8.98 9.42 9.13
CA ASP A 154 9.27 10.33 10.25
C ASP A 154 10.77 10.42 10.55
N ASP A 155 11.50 9.31 10.42
CA ASP A 155 12.95 9.27 10.60
C ASP A 155 13.67 10.05 9.48
N ILE A 156 13.19 9.95 8.24
CA ILE A 156 13.71 10.69 7.08
C ILE A 156 13.51 12.19 7.29
N ILE A 157 12.30 12.61 7.67
CA ILE A 157 11.98 14.02 7.96
C ILE A 157 12.92 14.56 9.05
N LYS A 158 13.03 13.85 10.17
CA LYS A 158 13.89 14.26 11.29
C LYS A 158 15.36 14.35 10.88
N LYS A 159 15.84 13.41 10.07
CA LYS A 159 17.22 13.40 9.58
C LYS A 159 17.50 14.62 8.70
N TYR A 160 16.61 14.95 7.77
CA TYR A 160 16.78 16.13 6.92
C TYR A 160 16.69 17.43 7.72
N GLN A 161 15.72 17.55 8.64
CA GLN A 161 15.62 18.72 9.53
C GLN A 161 16.92 18.92 10.31
N THR A 162 17.40 17.88 10.98
CA THR A 162 18.66 17.95 11.74
C THR A 162 19.86 18.37 10.87
N TYR A 163 19.95 17.84 9.66
CA TYR A 163 21.04 18.15 8.74
C TYR A 163 21.03 19.62 8.30
N TYR A 164 19.86 20.15 7.93
CA TYR A 164 19.74 21.52 7.44
C TYR A 164 19.74 22.55 8.57
N ASP A 165 19.17 22.25 9.75
CA ASP A 165 19.25 23.11 10.93
C ASP A 165 20.72 23.30 11.37
N GLN A 166 21.51 22.21 11.37
CA GLN A 166 22.95 22.29 11.66
C GLN A 166 23.74 23.02 10.58
N ALA A 167 23.29 22.95 9.33
CA ALA A 167 23.89 23.71 8.26
C ALA A 167 23.61 25.21 8.45
N GLU A 168 22.37 25.63 8.76
CA GLU A 168 22.05 27.04 9.03
C GLU A 168 22.83 27.62 10.20
N ASP A 169 23.05 26.86 11.28
CA ASP A 169 23.86 27.31 12.43
C ASP A 169 25.36 27.54 12.11
N LEU A 170 25.85 27.05 10.96
CA LEU A 170 27.24 27.17 10.52
C LEU A 170 27.48 28.33 9.54
N TRP A 171 26.42 29.05 9.12
CA TRP A 171 26.48 30.21 8.22
C TRP A 171 25.94 31.49 8.87
#